data_AF-A0A842Q6X4-F1
#
_entry.id   AF-A0A842Q6X4-F1
#
_cell.length_a   1.000
_cell.length_b   1.000
_cell.length_c   1.000
_cell.angle_alpha   90.00
_cell.angle_beta   90.00
_cell.angle_gamma   90.00
#
_symmetry.space_group_name_H-M   'P 1'
#
loop_
_entity.id
_entity.type
_entity.pdbx_description
1 polymer ?
#
loop_
_entity_poly.entity_id
_entity_poly.type
_entity_poly.pdbx_seq_one_letter_code
_entity_poly.pdbx_strand_id
1 'polypeptide(L)' 'MKQQRQKQQKTSKPRKNYDYNKPIGKCIVCYFLSGWHCYDCDNDFCEPHFHDHKERNLCIKVA' A
#
# COMPACT_ATOMS: atom_id res chain seq x y z
N MET A 1 -20.26 -26.46 12.50
CA MET A 1 -18.98 -25.76 12.76
C MET A 1 -17.87 -26.41 11.94
N LYS A 2 -17.13 -25.60 11.17
CA LYS A 2 -15.80 -25.83 10.55
C LYS A 2 -15.76 -25.18 9.18
N GLN A 3 -15.18 -23.97 9.07
CA GLN A 3 -14.80 -23.41 7.78
C GLN A 3 -13.30 -23.53 7.61
N GLN A 4 -12.94 -24.20 6.51
CA GLN A 4 -11.64 -24.69 6.15
C GLN A 4 -10.77 -23.58 5.53
N ARG A 5 -9.50 -23.56 5.95
CA ARG A 5 -8.27 -23.24 5.20
C ARG A 5 -8.44 -22.37 3.95
N GLN A 6 -7.99 -21.12 4.03
CA GLN A 6 -7.69 -20.28 2.88
C GLN A 6 -6.58 -20.93 2.04
N LYS A 7 -6.97 -21.39 0.84
CA LYS A 7 -6.05 -21.85 -0.20
C LYS A 7 -5.49 -20.64 -0.94
N GLN A 8 -4.16 -20.61 -1.02
CA GLN A 8 -3.36 -19.88 -2.00
C GLN A 8 -4.03 -19.94 -3.39
N GLN A 9 -4.25 -18.78 -4.02
CA GLN A 9 -4.56 -18.73 -5.45
C GLN A 9 -3.51 -17.91 -6.20
N LYS A 10 -2.85 -18.66 -7.08
CA LYS A 10 -1.89 -18.26 -8.09
C LYS A 10 -2.55 -17.39 -9.16
N THR A 11 -1.86 -16.31 -9.53
CA THR A 11 -1.66 -15.78 -10.88
C THR A 11 -2.82 -15.95 -11.88
N SER A 12 -3.65 -14.92 -12.02
CA SER A 12 -4.37 -14.65 -13.25
C SER A 12 -4.25 -13.14 -13.55
N LYS A 13 -3.88 -12.81 -14.80
CA LYS A 13 -3.60 -11.45 -15.28
C LYS A 13 -4.63 -10.45 -14.74
N PRO A 14 -4.23 -9.28 -14.21
CA PRO A 14 -5.19 -8.36 -13.62
C PRO A 14 -6.01 -7.74 -14.76
N ARG A 15 -7.24 -8.22 -14.97
CA ARG A 15 -8.30 -7.29 -15.35
C ARG A 15 -8.32 -6.29 -14.22
N LYS A 16 -7.83 -5.06 -14.46
CA LYS A 16 -7.78 -4.00 -13.47
C LYS A 16 -9.21 -3.73 -13.04
N ASN A 17 -9.66 -4.46 -12.03
CA ASN A 17 -10.82 -4.14 -11.24
C ASN A 17 -10.38 -2.89 -10.48
N TYR A 18 -10.53 -1.73 -11.12
CA TYR A 18 -10.39 -0.45 -10.46
C TYR A 18 -11.58 -0.39 -9.51
N ASP A 19 -11.42 -0.99 -8.34
CA ASP A 19 -12.32 -0.78 -7.23
C ASP A 19 -12.17 0.68 -6.86
N TYR A 20 -13.04 1.52 -7.43
CA TYR A 20 -13.08 2.96 -7.16
C TYR A 20 -13.49 3.26 -5.70
N ASN A 21 -13.98 2.25 -4.97
CA ASN A 21 -14.21 2.33 -3.52
C ASN A 21 -12.99 1.86 -2.71
N LYS A 22 -11.91 1.39 -3.35
CA LYS A 22 -10.69 1.07 -2.62
C LYS A 22 -10.21 2.35 -1.95
N PRO A 23 -10.05 2.36 -0.61
CA PRO A 23 -9.62 3.56 0.08
C PRO A 23 -8.28 3.99 -0.50
N ILE A 24 -8.28 5.19 -1.11
CA ILE A 24 -7.05 5.86 -1.50
C ILE A 24 -6.31 6.14 -0.19
N GLY A 25 -5.09 5.60 -0.06
CA GLY A 25 -4.25 5.81 1.11
C GLY A 25 -4.07 7.29 1.38
N LYS A 26 -3.88 7.68 2.65
CA LYS A 26 -3.55 9.06 2.99
C LYS A 26 -2.07 9.13 3.27
N CYS A 27 -1.40 10.14 2.73
CA CYS A 27 -0.01 10.39 3.06
C CYS A 27 0.16 10.52 4.58
N ILE A 28 1.03 9.73 5.20
CA ILE A 28 1.27 9.81 6.64
C ILE A 28 1.87 11.15 7.10
N VAL A 29 2.52 11.88 6.18
CA VAL A 29 3.19 13.15 6.49
C VAL A 29 2.24 14.34 6.43
N CYS A 30 1.44 14.44 5.36
CA CYS A 30 0.57 15.61 5.12
C CYS A 30 -0.93 15.28 5.02
N TYR A 31 -1.31 14.02 5.20
CA TYR A 31 -2.69 13.52 5.15
C TYR A 31 -3.46 13.75 3.84
N PHE A 32 -2.76 14.20 2.80
CA PHE A 32 -3.31 14.31 1.46
C PHE A 32 -3.59 12.91 0.89
N LEU A 33 -4.70 12.77 0.17
CA LEU A 33 -5.06 11.52 -0.50
C LEU A 33 -4.01 11.17 -1.56
N SER A 34 -3.42 9.98 -1.48
CA SER A 34 -2.38 9.54 -2.38
C SER A 34 -2.47 8.05 -2.73
N GLY A 35 -1.79 7.68 -3.80
CA GLY A 35 -1.70 6.29 -4.26
C GLY A 35 -0.32 5.66 -4.09
N TRP A 36 0.65 6.36 -3.49
CA TRP A 36 2.01 5.84 -3.36
C TRP A 36 2.19 5.15 -2.02
N HIS A 37 2.42 3.84 -2.07
CA HIS A 37 2.54 2.98 -0.90
C HIS A 37 3.96 2.41 -0.82
N CYS A 38 4.59 2.52 0.35
CA CYS A 38 5.86 1.87 0.64
C CYS A 38 5.61 0.51 1.29
N TYR A 39 5.81 -0.57 0.54
CA TYR A 39 5.61 -1.94 1.02
C TYR A 39 6.65 -2.39 2.06
N ASP A 40 7.76 -1.67 2.20
CA ASP A 40 8.78 -1.98 3.21
C ASP A 40 8.37 -1.54 4.61
N CYS A 41 7.73 -0.37 4.74
CA CYS A 41 7.24 0.16 6.02
C CYS A 41 5.72 0.19 6.14
N ASP A 42 4.99 -0.35 5.16
CA ASP A 42 3.53 -0.42 5.09
C ASP A 42 2.83 0.95 5.25
N ASN A 43 3.46 2.02 4.76
CA ASN A 43 2.96 3.39 4.87
C ASN A 43 2.60 3.99 3.51
N ASP A 44 1.54 4.80 3.50
CA ASP A 44 1.14 5.59 2.33
C ASP A 44 1.74 7.00 2.38
N PHE A 45 2.14 7.50 1.21
CA PHE A 45 2.79 8.81 1.01
C PHE A 45 2.24 9.50 -0.23
N CYS A 46 2.23 10.83 -0.28
CA CYS A 46 2.08 11.52 -1.55
C CYS A 46 3.40 11.45 -2.32
N GLU A 47 3.36 11.65 -3.64
CA GLU A 47 4.54 11.58 -4.51
C GLU A 47 5.78 12.28 -3.93
N PRO A 48 5.75 13.56 -3.53
CA PRO A 48 6.94 14.23 -3.01
C PRO A 48 7.45 13.59 -1.70
N HIS A 49 6.55 13.19 -0.80
CA HIS A 49 6.95 12.54 0.45
C HIS A 49 7.44 11.11 0.23
N PHE A 50 6.97 10.41 -0.80
CA PHE A 50 7.47 9.08 -1.16
C PHE A 50 8.89 9.17 -1.72
N HIS A 51 9.16 10.17 -2.57
CA HIS A 51 10.50 10.44 -3.08
C HIS A 51 11.46 10.82 -1.94
N ASP A 52 11.09 11.77 -1.08
CA ASP A 52 11.90 12.15 0.09
C ASP A 52 12.17 10.95 1.02
N HIS A 53 11.12 10.16 1.28
CA HIS A 53 11.21 8.93 2.06
C HIS A 53 12.24 7.95 1.49
N LYS A 54 12.24 7.74 0.17
CA LYS A 54 13.14 6.82 -0.52
C LYS A 54 14.57 7.35 -0.60
N GLU A 55 14.75 8.62 -0.95
CA GLU A 55 16.07 9.25 -1.12
C GLU A 55 16.81 9.40 0.20
N ARG A 56 16.08 9.71 1.28
CA ARG A 56 16.64 9.87 2.62
C ARG A 56 16.66 8.56 3.41
N ASN A 57 16.23 7.46 2.79
CA ASN A 57 16.13 6.14 3.38
C ASN A 57 15.39 6.16 4.75
N LEU A 58 14.30 6.93 4.82
CA LEU A 58 13.46 7.09 6.03
C LEU A 58 12.51 5.91 6.21
N CYS A 59 12.88 4.73 5.69
CA CYS A 59 12.07 3.53 5.78
C CYS A 59 12.21 2.90 7.16
N ILE A 60 11.30 3.28 8.06
CA ILE A 60 11.21 2.70 9.40
C ILE A 60 10.27 1.50 9.31
N LYS A 61 10.83 0.28 9.24
CA LYS A 61 10.08 -0.94 9.52
C LYS A 61 9.67 -0.89 10.99
N VAL A 62 8.37 -0.76 11.25
CA VAL A 62 7.84 -1.00 12.59
C VAL A 62 8.04 -2.48 12.85
N ALA A 63 8.97 -2.80 13.75
CA ALA A 63 9.37 -4.16 14.12
C ALA A 63 8.32 -4.86 14.99
#